data_AF-A0A1E1GFK3-F1
#
_entry.id   AF-A0A1E1GFK3-F1
#
_cell.length_a   1.000
_cell.length_b   1.000
_cell.length_c   1.000
_cell.angle_alpha   90.00
_cell.angle_beta   90.00
_cell.angle_gamma   90.00
#
_symmetry.space_group_name_H-M   'P 1'
#
loop_
_entity.id
_entity.type
_entity.pdbx_description
1 polymer ?
#
loop_
_entity_poly.entity_id
_entity_poly.type
_entity_poly.pdbx_seq_one_letter_code
_entity_poly.pdbx_strand_id
1 'polypeptide(L)'
;QPENSLVRFVVEQGFTVFLVSWKNPRPETGGRHTWDDYLEKGPLAALDVVRAVTRVKKPNVLGFCVGGTLLTSALAVARARGEEPVASLTLMTTLLDFADAGEIGCLVDEASVATREATIGKGGVLRGQELANVFSSLRANDLI
;
A
#
# COMPACT_ATOMS: atom_id res chain seq x y z
N GLN A 1 21.63 4.34 -1.20
CA GLN A 1 22.47 4.09 -0.02
C GLN A 1 22.36 2.59 0.31
N PRO A 2 23.33 1.75 -0.06
CA PRO A 2 23.29 0.32 0.24
C PRO A 2 23.23 0.02 1.75
N GLU A 3 23.86 0.87 2.56
CA GLU A 3 24.07 0.75 4.00
C GLU A 3 22.80 0.78 4.86
N ASN A 4 21.71 1.37 4.38
CA ASN A 4 20.44 1.51 5.11
C ASN A 4 19.28 0.72 4.49
N SER A 5 19.57 -0.33 3.72
CA SER A 5 18.55 -1.21 3.14
C SER A 5 17.97 -2.18 4.18
N LEU A 6 16.72 -1.96 4.59
CA LEU A 6 15.96 -2.90 5.42
C LEU A 6 15.86 -4.29 4.76
N VAL A 7 15.63 -4.33 3.44
CA VAL A 7 15.53 -5.59 2.69
C VAL A 7 16.82 -6.38 2.80
N ARG A 8 17.98 -5.73 2.60
CA ARG A 8 19.28 -6.38 2.72
C ARG A 8 19.49 -6.91 4.15
N PHE A 9 19.24 -6.08 5.15
CA PHE A 9 19.37 -6.48 6.55
C PHE A 9 18.55 -7.72 6.88
N VAL A 10 17.28 -7.77 6.48
CA VAL A 10 16.39 -8.91 6.74
C VAL A 10 16.84 -10.17 6.02
N VAL A 11 17.34 -10.05 4.78
CA VAL A 11 17.96 -11.18 4.05
C VAL A 11 19.21 -11.69 4.78
N GLU A 12 20.06 -10.80 5.29
CA GLU A 12 21.25 -11.15 6.07
C GLU A 12 20.91 -11.83 7.42
N GLN A 13 19.71 -11.57 7.97
CA GLN A 13 19.19 -12.30 9.13
C GLN A 13 18.66 -13.71 8.79
N GLY A 14 18.75 -14.15 7.54
CA GLY A 14 18.37 -15.51 7.11
C GLY A 14 16.92 -15.66 6.63
N PHE A 15 16.20 -14.55 6.43
CA PHE A 15 14.84 -14.61 5.88
C PHE A 15 14.84 -14.61 4.35
N THR A 16 13.98 -15.44 3.75
CA THR A 16 13.62 -15.27 2.34
C THR A 16 12.66 -14.09 2.20
N VAL A 17 13.08 -13.05 1.48
CA VAL A 17 12.27 -11.83 1.29
C VAL A 17 11.69 -11.78 -0.11
N PHE A 18 10.38 -11.59 -0.18
CA PHE A 18 9.66 -11.18 -1.38
C PHE A 18 9.17 -9.75 -1.20
N LEU A 19 9.13 -8.99 -2.28
CA LEU A 19 8.73 -7.58 -2.25
C LEU A 19 7.79 -7.28 -3.42
N VAL A 20 6.66 -6.64 -3.12
CA VAL A 20 5.73 -6.16 -4.14
C VAL A 20 6.26 -4.85 -4.71
N SER A 21 6.67 -4.87 -5.97
CA SER A 21 7.07 -3.67 -6.72
C SER A 21 5.88 -3.15 -7.52
N TRP A 22 5.29 -2.04 -7.06
CA TRP A 22 4.06 -1.51 -7.65
C TRP A 22 4.30 -0.89 -9.02
N LYS A 23 3.42 -1.24 -9.97
CA LYS A 23 3.43 -0.62 -11.29
C LYS A 23 2.85 0.79 -11.20
N ASN A 24 3.54 1.76 -11.78
CA ASN A 24 3.00 3.12 -11.95
C ASN A 24 1.79 3.08 -12.90
N PRO A 25 0.58 3.50 -12.46
CA PRO A 25 -0.62 3.39 -13.28
C PRO A 25 -0.53 4.27 -14.53
N ARG A 26 -1.02 3.74 -15.65
CA ARG A 26 -1.26 4.50 -16.88
C ARG A 26 -2.75 4.52 -17.21
N PRO A 27 -3.29 5.55 -17.87
CA PRO A 27 -4.72 5.63 -18.18
C PRO A 27 -5.30 4.35 -18.78
N GLU A 28 -4.55 3.72 -19.69
CA GLU A 28 -4.96 2.52 -20.43
C GLU A 28 -4.88 1.21 -19.63
N THR A 29 -4.04 1.13 -18.59
CA THR A 29 -3.82 -0.13 -17.84
C THR A 29 -4.20 -0.07 -16.37
N GLY A 30 -4.33 1.13 -15.79
CA GLY A 30 -4.62 1.31 -14.37
C GLY A 30 -5.60 2.43 -14.08
N GLY A 31 -6.06 3.17 -15.09
CA GLY A 31 -6.99 4.28 -14.87
C GLY A 31 -8.34 3.85 -14.30
N ARG A 32 -8.71 2.57 -14.39
CA ARG A 32 -9.96 2.03 -13.85
C ARG A 32 -9.76 1.11 -12.65
N HIS A 33 -8.53 0.95 -12.17
CA HIS A 33 -8.30 0.13 -11.00
C HIS A 33 -8.90 0.80 -9.77
N THR A 34 -9.65 0.01 -9.03
CA THR A 34 -10.26 0.37 -7.76
C THR A 34 -9.44 -0.16 -6.59
N TRP A 35 -9.82 0.18 -5.35
CA TRP A 35 -9.20 -0.40 -4.17
C TRP A 35 -9.23 -1.93 -4.18
N ASP A 36 -10.36 -2.53 -4.56
CA ASP A 36 -10.55 -3.97 -4.64
C ASP A 36 -9.59 -4.62 -5.63
N ASP A 37 -9.36 -3.99 -6.80
CA ASP A 37 -8.36 -4.45 -7.76
C ASP A 37 -6.96 -4.52 -7.12
N TYR A 38 -6.60 -3.51 -6.31
CA TYR A 38 -5.32 -3.48 -5.62
C TYR A 38 -5.23 -4.55 -4.52
N LEU A 39 -6.32 -4.88 -3.83
CA LEU A 39 -6.33 -5.96 -2.83
C LEU A 39 -6.13 -7.34 -3.49
N GLU A 40 -6.88 -7.62 -4.55
CA GLU A 40 -6.85 -8.91 -5.25
C GLU A 40 -5.54 -9.10 -6.03
N LYS A 41 -5.17 -8.13 -6.87
CA LYS A 41 -4.01 -8.23 -7.76
C LYS A 41 -2.69 -7.89 -7.06
N GLY A 42 -2.76 -7.30 -5.87
CA GLY A 42 -1.61 -6.90 -5.06
C GLY A 42 -1.28 -7.94 -3.98
N PRO A 43 -1.61 -7.70 -2.71
CA PRO A 43 -1.19 -8.54 -1.59
C PRO A 43 -1.76 -9.97 -1.65
N LEU A 44 -3.00 -10.20 -2.10
CA LEU A 44 -3.57 -11.55 -2.17
C LEU A 44 -2.87 -12.39 -3.25
N ALA A 45 -2.75 -11.87 -4.49
CA ALA A 45 -1.99 -12.53 -5.54
C ALA A 45 -0.51 -12.74 -5.16
N ALA A 46 0.12 -11.76 -4.50
CA ALA A 46 1.50 -11.91 -4.03
C ALA A 46 1.64 -13.03 -3.00
N LEU A 47 0.69 -13.16 -2.07
CA LEU A 47 0.66 -14.26 -1.10
C LEU A 47 0.57 -15.62 -1.80
N ASP A 48 -0.28 -15.78 -2.80
CA ASP A 48 -0.39 -17.02 -3.55
C ASP A 48 0.91 -17.40 -4.25
N VAL A 49 1.58 -16.42 -4.90
CA VAL A 49 2.88 -16.63 -5.53
C VAL A 49 3.93 -17.03 -4.49
N VAL A 50 4.02 -16.33 -3.37
CA VAL A 50 4.98 -16.65 -2.29
C VAL A 50 4.76 -18.06 -1.77
N ARG A 51 3.51 -18.47 -1.51
CA ARG A 51 3.18 -19.81 -1.02
C ARG A 51 3.49 -20.89 -2.06
N ALA A 52 3.24 -20.62 -3.34
CA ALA A 52 3.56 -21.54 -4.42
C ALA A 52 5.07 -21.76 -4.56
N VAL A 53 5.87 -20.69 -4.48
CA VAL A 53 7.33 -20.73 -4.60
C VAL A 53 7.98 -21.38 -3.38
N THR A 54 7.59 -20.96 -2.18
CA THR A 54 8.26 -21.36 -0.93
C THR A 54 7.70 -22.64 -0.32
N ARG A 55 6.49 -23.06 -0.71
CA ARG A 55 5.69 -24.12 -0.06
C ARG A 55 5.33 -23.83 1.40
N VAL A 56 5.58 -22.60 1.88
CA VAL A 56 5.16 -22.16 3.23
C VAL A 56 3.67 -21.85 3.20
N LYS A 57 2.90 -22.50 4.09
CA LYS A 57 1.44 -22.33 4.14
C LYS A 57 1.00 -20.94 4.59
N LYS A 58 1.74 -20.33 5.53
CA LYS A 58 1.44 -19.06 6.18
C LYS A 58 2.73 -18.23 6.30
N PRO A 59 3.11 -17.42 5.30
CA PRO A 59 4.27 -16.53 5.41
C PRO A 59 4.03 -15.41 6.44
N ASN A 60 5.11 -14.81 6.93
CA ASN A 60 5.06 -13.53 7.64
C ASN A 60 4.95 -12.39 6.62
N VAL A 61 4.16 -11.35 6.93
CA VAL A 61 3.99 -10.21 6.04
C VAL A 61 4.27 -8.89 6.74
N LEU A 62 4.74 -7.91 5.97
CA LEU A 62 5.04 -6.57 6.44
C LEU A 62 4.37 -5.54 5.52
N GLY A 63 3.65 -4.61 6.12
CA GLY A 63 3.06 -3.45 5.46
C GLY A 63 3.72 -2.15 5.90
N PHE A 64 3.98 -1.24 4.96
CA PHE A 64 4.58 0.06 5.22
C PHE A 64 3.73 1.18 4.64
N CYS A 65 3.45 2.23 5.44
CA CYS A 65 2.59 3.35 5.05
C CYS A 65 1.23 2.84 4.52
N VAL A 66 0.73 3.36 3.39
CA VAL A 66 -0.51 2.92 2.71
C VAL A 66 -0.46 1.43 2.31
N GLY A 67 0.74 0.86 2.11
CA GLY A 67 0.91 -0.56 1.85
C GLY A 67 0.45 -1.43 3.03
N GLY A 68 0.55 -0.93 4.27
CA GLY A 68 0.00 -1.61 5.43
C GLY A 68 -1.52 -1.51 5.54
N THR A 69 -2.10 -0.37 5.14
CA THR A 69 -3.57 -0.22 5.05
C THR A 69 -4.12 -1.21 4.02
N LEU A 70 -3.54 -1.25 2.82
CA LEU A 70 -3.87 -2.22 1.76
C LEU A 70 -3.73 -3.67 2.23
N LEU A 71 -2.59 -4.03 2.82
CA LEU A 71 -2.34 -5.38 3.30
C LEU A 71 -3.33 -5.79 4.39
N THR A 72 -3.65 -4.89 5.33
CA THR A 72 -4.62 -5.15 6.40
C THR A 72 -6.03 -5.36 5.84
N SER A 73 -6.47 -4.51 4.91
CA SER A 73 -7.75 -4.67 4.22
C SER A 73 -7.84 -6.00 3.47
N ALA A 74 -6.79 -6.38 2.74
CA ALA A 74 -6.73 -7.66 2.02
C ALA A 74 -6.83 -8.86 2.96
N LEU A 75 -6.11 -8.84 4.08
CA LEU A 75 -6.17 -9.91 5.08
C LEU A 75 -7.55 -9.99 5.77
N ALA A 76 -8.21 -8.86 5.98
CA ALA A 76 -9.59 -8.84 6.49
C ALA A 76 -10.57 -9.47 5.49
N VAL A 77 -10.44 -9.17 4.19
CA VAL A 77 -11.22 -9.80 3.11
C VAL A 77 -10.96 -11.31 3.07
N ALA A 78 -9.70 -11.75 3.11
CA ALA A 78 -9.35 -13.17 3.17
C ALA A 78 -9.99 -13.85 4.40
N ARG A 79 -9.95 -13.20 5.57
CA ARG A 79 -10.55 -13.74 6.79
C ARG A 79 -12.06 -13.87 6.70
N ALA A 80 -12.74 -12.91 6.07
CA ALA A 80 -14.17 -12.97 5.79
C ALA A 80 -14.54 -14.12 4.81
N ARG A 81 -13.60 -14.52 3.94
CA ARG A 81 -13.71 -15.71 3.06
C ARG A 81 -13.40 -17.03 3.77
N GLY A 82 -13.04 -16.99 5.06
CA GLY A 82 -12.66 -18.18 5.83
C GLY A 82 -11.18 -18.57 5.70
N GLU A 83 -10.35 -17.70 5.14
CA GLU A 83 -8.92 -17.95 4.96
C GLU A 83 -8.08 -17.32 6.07
N GLU A 84 -6.93 -17.92 6.36
CA GLU A 84 -5.91 -17.35 7.25
C GLU A 84 -4.54 -17.46 6.58
N PRO A 85 -4.24 -16.60 5.60
CA PRO A 85 -3.13 -16.84 4.67
C PRO A 85 -1.76 -16.48 5.24
N VAL A 86 -1.66 -15.88 6.43
CA VAL A 86 -0.41 -15.38 7.02
C VAL A 86 -0.20 -15.87 8.46
N ALA A 87 1.07 -15.94 8.88
CA ALA A 87 1.44 -16.31 10.25
C ALA A 87 1.55 -15.08 11.17
N SER A 88 1.98 -13.95 10.63
CA SER A 88 2.07 -12.68 11.34
C SER A 88 1.93 -11.50 10.38
N LEU A 89 1.49 -10.35 10.92
CA LEU A 89 1.41 -9.07 10.23
C LEU A 89 2.22 -8.03 11.03
N THR A 90 3.23 -7.45 10.40
CA THR A 90 3.97 -6.29 10.92
C THR A 90 3.53 -5.03 10.18
N LEU A 91 3.21 -3.97 10.91
CA LEU A 91 2.84 -2.66 10.37
C LEU A 91 3.88 -1.62 10.74
N MET A 92 4.45 -0.95 9.73
CA MET A 92 5.43 0.12 9.91
C MET A 92 4.82 1.44 9.43
N THR A 93 4.68 2.38 10.36
CA THR A 93 4.15 3.73 10.11
C THR A 93 2.88 3.71 9.25
N THR A 94 1.92 2.86 9.62
CA THR A 94 0.67 2.63 8.90
C THR A 94 -0.49 3.12 9.74
N LEU A 95 -1.38 3.90 9.13
CA LEU A 95 -2.67 4.24 9.70
C LEU A 95 -3.70 3.16 9.36
N LEU A 96 -4.43 2.72 10.37
CA LEU A 96 -5.64 1.91 10.25
C LEU A 96 -6.88 2.69 10.68
N ASP A 97 -6.72 3.53 11.70
CA ASP A 97 -7.67 4.57 12.07
C ASP A 97 -7.23 5.90 11.46
N PHE A 98 -8.13 6.53 10.71
CA PHE A 98 -7.92 7.82 10.03
C PHE A 98 -8.74 8.95 10.68
N ALA A 99 -9.36 8.73 11.84
CA ALA A 99 -10.15 9.74 12.55
C ALA A 99 -9.34 11.01 12.87
N ASP A 100 -8.04 10.83 13.17
CA ASP A 100 -7.06 11.92 13.23
C ASP A 100 -5.90 11.60 12.28
N ALA A 101 -6.03 12.06 11.03
CA ALA A 101 -5.03 11.86 9.99
C ALA A 101 -3.83 12.84 10.10
N GLY A 102 -3.77 13.66 11.16
CA GLY A 102 -2.78 14.72 11.33
C GLY A 102 -2.86 15.76 10.22
N GLU A 103 -1.70 16.33 9.84
CA GLU A 103 -1.60 17.41 8.85
C GLU A 103 -2.14 17.03 7.46
N ILE A 104 -2.22 15.73 7.13
CA ILE A 104 -2.83 15.24 5.88
C ILE A 104 -4.31 15.63 5.83
N GLY A 105 -4.99 15.59 6.97
CA GLY A 105 -6.41 15.96 7.07
C GLY A 105 -6.67 17.42 6.68
N CYS A 106 -5.69 18.31 6.84
CA CYS A 106 -5.81 19.72 6.44
C CYS A 106 -5.73 19.93 4.92
N LEU A 107 -5.24 18.92 4.18
CA LEU A 107 -5.03 18.98 2.72
C LEU A 107 -6.15 18.31 1.93
N VAL A 108 -7.15 17.75 2.61
CA VAL A 108 -8.26 17.02 2.02
C VAL A 108 -9.57 17.63 2.51
N ASP A 109 -10.42 18.03 1.56
CA ASP A 109 -11.78 18.47 1.84
C ASP A 109 -12.79 17.79 0.88
N GLU A 110 -14.07 17.83 1.26
CA GLU A 110 -15.15 17.19 0.51
C GLU A 110 -15.25 17.71 -0.94
N ALA A 111 -14.98 19.01 -1.16
CA ALA A 111 -15.06 19.63 -2.48
C ALA A 111 -13.96 19.10 -3.41
N SER A 112 -12.75 18.92 -2.89
CA SER A 112 -11.61 18.35 -3.59
C SER A 112 -11.88 16.88 -3.95
N VAL A 113 -12.48 16.10 -3.05
CA VAL A 113 -12.86 14.70 -3.29
C VAL A 113 -13.94 14.62 -4.37
N ALA A 114 -15.03 15.38 -4.26
CA ALA A 114 -16.09 15.42 -5.26
C ALA A 114 -15.56 15.79 -6.66
N THR A 115 -14.60 16.73 -6.72
CA THR A 115 -13.92 17.09 -7.97
C THR A 115 -13.13 15.91 -8.55
N ARG A 116 -12.47 15.10 -7.71
CA ARG A 116 -11.77 13.87 -8.16
C ARG A 116 -12.75 12.82 -8.67
N GLU A 117 -13.85 12.61 -8.00
CA GLU A 117 -14.88 11.66 -8.44
C GLU A 117 -15.44 12.05 -9.81
N ALA A 118 -15.70 13.35 -10.03
CA ALA A 118 -16.17 13.85 -11.31
C ALA A 118 -15.13 13.73 -12.44
N THR A 119 -13.84 13.86 -12.13
CA THR A 119 -12.76 13.92 -13.14
C THR A 119 -12.10 12.58 -13.44
N ILE A 120 -11.81 11.78 -12.42
CA ILE A 120 -11.10 10.49 -12.55
C ILE A 120 -11.90 9.30 -11.99
N GLY A 121 -13.04 9.52 -11.32
CA GLY A 121 -13.80 8.45 -10.66
C GLY A 121 -14.41 7.41 -11.61
N LYS A 122 -14.62 7.75 -12.89
CA LYS A 122 -15.08 6.80 -13.94
C LYS A 122 -13.95 6.25 -14.80
N GLY A 123 -12.70 6.52 -14.42
CA GLY A 123 -11.52 6.21 -15.20
C GLY A 123 -10.61 7.42 -15.33
N GLY A 124 -9.35 7.27 -14.94
CA GLY A 124 -8.34 8.31 -15.00
C GLY A 124 -7.17 8.00 -14.07
N VAL A 125 -6.10 8.78 -14.14
CA VAL A 125 -4.93 8.61 -13.26
C VAL A 125 -4.66 9.93 -12.55
N LEU A 126 -4.53 9.86 -11.23
CA LEU A 126 -4.02 10.96 -10.43
C LEU A 126 -2.54 11.20 -10.79
N ARG A 127 -2.18 12.42 -11.19
CA ARG A 127 -0.81 12.69 -11.62
C ARG A 127 0.14 12.58 -10.43
N GLY A 128 1.29 11.97 -10.64
CA GLY A 128 2.32 11.83 -9.59
C GLY A 128 2.73 13.16 -8.96
N GLN A 129 2.73 14.25 -9.73
CA GLN A 129 3.02 15.60 -9.23
C GLN A 129 2.01 16.06 -8.17
N GLU A 130 0.74 15.69 -8.31
CA GLU A 130 -0.32 16.09 -7.37
C GLU A 130 -0.13 15.39 -6.02
N LEU A 131 0.20 14.09 -6.05
CA LEU A 131 0.60 13.35 -4.84
C LEU A 131 1.90 13.90 -4.25
N ALA A 132 2.90 14.19 -5.09
CA ALA A 132 4.18 14.73 -4.63
C ALA A 132 4.00 16.07 -3.90
N ASN A 133 3.11 16.93 -4.38
CA ASN A 133 2.82 18.22 -3.74
C ASN A 133 2.24 18.04 -2.33
N VAL A 134 1.28 17.12 -2.15
CA VAL A 134 0.71 16.78 -0.84
C VAL A 134 1.80 16.24 0.10
N PHE A 135 2.65 15.32 -0.37
CA PHE A 135 3.73 14.80 0.47
C PHE A 135 4.83 15.83 0.76
N SER A 136 5.09 16.78 -0.14
CA SER A 136 6.06 17.85 0.11
C SER A 136 5.58 18.87 1.13
N SER A 137 4.27 19.19 1.16
CA SER A 137 3.73 20.13 2.15
C SER A 137 3.75 19.56 3.56
N LEU A 138 3.66 18.24 3.71
CA LEU A 138 3.78 17.52 5.00
C LEU A 138 5.23 17.43 5.52
N ARG A 139 6.22 17.77 4.69
CA ARG A 139 7.65 17.74 5.05
C ARG A 139 8.21 19.13 5.34
N ALA A 140 7.36 20.16 5.46
CA ALA A 140 7.81 21.55 5.61
C ALA A 140 8.66 21.84 6.87
N ASN A 141 8.87 20.86 7.75
CA ASN A 141 9.79 20.96 8.89
C ASN A 141 11.29 20.72 8.58
N ASP A 142 11.70 20.48 7.33
CA ASP A 142 13.13 20.45 6.94
C ASP A 142 13.70 21.85 6.57
N LEU A 143 12.98 22.94 6.89
CA LEU A 143 13.45 24.33 6.77
C LEU A 143 13.96 24.87 8.13
N ILE A 144 14.97 24.21 8.72
CA ILE A 144 16.03 24.82 9.56
C ILE A 144 17.36 24.12 9.22
#